data_AF-A0A6M7V9B7-F1
#
_entry.id   AF-A0A6M7V9B7-F1
#
_cell.length_a   1.000
_cell.length_b   1.000
_cell.length_c   1.000
_cell.angle_alpha   90.00
_cell.angle_beta   90.00
_cell.angle_gamma   90.00
#
_symmetry.space_group_name_H-M   'P 1'
#
loop_
_entity.id
_entity.type
_entity.pdbx_description
1 polymer ?
#
loop_
_entity_poly.entity_id
_entity_poly.type
_entity_poly.pdbx_seq_one_letter_code
_entity_poly.pdbx_strand_id
1 'polypeptide(L)'
;MAWHLMKPDDIPDENLLYIVGQADKELFETGMDIKRRLWEVPRLVMKRFGYLTYTIGGPGRPKILERIDRAFASIYRKQDLAVGGHIGVFMYRDIFARIAVPHVFGTVSINPFECIDLTPVQLRIIQSEPEEMELLIDQFSDVADIQYGTQEIKSPFAKIELVSRYIGLARLHLHAASAILTGGYDYRGAVQSSLLANELALKAGAAANGLSEGQIKKMFNHDASSAARLIAAHWSSFDLDRVLRVIATQPQYVLNRYAATQPQRRDVGHLVMGVQFIVSEVVRHLSDRDFRKDIRPPFARRYPA
;
A
#
# COMPACT_ATOMS: atom_id res chain seq x y z
N MET A 1 -1.24 -42.31 12.75
CA MET A 1 0.24 -42.32 12.82
C MET A 1 0.68 -41.61 14.10
N ALA A 2 1.47 -42.25 14.96
CA ALA A 2 1.85 -41.74 16.28
C ALA A 2 2.99 -40.70 16.20
N TRP A 3 2.72 -39.54 15.60
CA TRP A 3 3.69 -38.44 15.47
C TRP A 3 4.13 -37.86 16.82
N HIS A 4 3.34 -38.06 17.88
CA HIS A 4 3.64 -37.64 19.25
C HIS A 4 4.92 -38.26 19.86
N LEU A 5 5.48 -39.30 19.22
CA LEU A 5 6.69 -39.99 19.68
C LEU A 5 7.95 -39.59 18.89
N MET A 6 7.82 -38.76 17.84
CA MET A 6 8.94 -38.32 17.02
C MET A 6 9.46 -36.97 17.52
N LYS A 7 10.77 -36.70 17.37
CA LYS A 7 11.27 -35.35 17.57
C LYS A 7 10.67 -34.43 16.51
N PRO A 8 10.35 -33.16 16.82
CA PRO A 8 9.71 -32.26 15.87
C PRO A 8 10.44 -32.14 14.53
N ASP A 9 11.77 -32.12 14.55
CA ASP A 9 12.60 -32.04 13.33
C ASP A 9 12.57 -33.31 12.47
N ASP A 10 12.16 -34.46 13.02
CA ASP A 10 12.13 -35.76 12.33
C ASP A 10 10.75 -36.10 11.75
N ILE A 11 9.73 -35.27 12.00
CA ILE A 11 8.37 -35.47 11.47
C ILE A 11 8.43 -35.38 9.94
N PRO A 12 7.87 -36.34 9.16
CA PRO A 12 7.81 -36.24 7.69
C PRO A 12 6.99 -35.04 7.20
N ASP A 13 7.33 -34.44 6.05
CA ASP A 13 6.66 -33.25 5.52
C ASP A 13 5.15 -33.44 5.30
N GLU A 14 4.70 -34.62 4.85
CA GLU A 14 3.27 -34.93 4.69
C GLU A 14 2.52 -34.92 6.02
N ASN A 15 3.13 -35.50 7.07
CA ASN A 15 2.56 -35.51 8.42
C ASN A 15 2.55 -34.09 9.00
N LEU A 16 3.60 -33.31 8.75
CA LEU A 16 3.66 -31.91 9.18
C LEU A 16 2.57 -31.08 8.48
N LEU A 17 2.37 -31.26 7.17
CA LEU A 17 1.30 -30.60 6.42
C LEU A 17 -0.08 -30.94 6.98
N TYR A 18 -0.33 -32.21 7.32
CA TYR A 18 -1.57 -32.62 7.99
C TYR A 18 -1.75 -31.92 9.35
N ILE A 19 -0.72 -31.89 10.20
CA ILE A 19 -0.75 -31.24 11.51
C ILE A 19 -1.05 -29.74 11.37
N VAL A 20 -0.39 -29.08 10.41
CA VAL A 20 -0.59 -27.66 10.09
C VAL A 20 -2.01 -27.42 9.57
N GLY A 21 -2.52 -28.26 8.68
CA GLY A 21 -3.89 -28.17 8.16
C GLY A 21 -4.95 -28.34 9.25
N GLN A 22 -4.73 -29.23 10.23
CA GLN A 22 -5.63 -29.36 11.39
C GLN A 22 -5.60 -28.13 12.30
N ALA A 23 -4.42 -27.54 12.53
CA ALA A 23 -4.30 -26.30 13.31
C ALA A 23 -5.00 -25.12 12.60
N ASP A 24 -4.84 -25.00 11.28
CA ASP A 24 -5.54 -23.99 10.48
C ASP A 24 -7.05 -24.16 10.51
N LYS A 25 -7.55 -25.40 10.36
CA LYS A 25 -8.98 -25.71 10.46
C LYS A 25 -9.55 -25.34 11.84
N GLU A 26 -8.87 -25.71 12.93
CA GLU A 26 -9.30 -25.36 14.30
C GLU A 26 -9.45 -23.85 14.47
N LEU A 27 -8.46 -23.08 14.03
CA LEU A 27 -8.52 -21.62 14.12
C LEU A 27 -9.58 -21.03 13.18
N PHE A 28 -9.77 -21.60 11.99
CA PHE A 28 -10.85 -21.19 11.07
C PHE A 28 -12.23 -21.39 11.69
N GLU A 29 -12.46 -22.53 12.35
CA GLU A 29 -13.74 -22.84 13.02
C GLU A 29 -14.06 -21.86 14.16
N THR A 30 -13.04 -21.21 14.74
CA THR A 30 -13.25 -20.11 15.71
C THR A 30 -13.62 -18.75 15.08
N GLY A 31 -13.72 -18.69 13.74
CA GLY A 31 -13.99 -17.45 13.00
C GLY A 31 -12.77 -16.56 12.79
N MET A 32 -11.56 -17.07 13.03
CA MET A 32 -10.32 -16.30 12.87
C MET A 32 -10.03 -16.04 11.38
N ASP A 33 -9.77 -14.80 10.98
CA ASP A 33 -9.38 -14.42 9.62
C ASP A 33 -8.01 -15.00 9.20
N ILE A 34 -7.83 -15.28 7.90
CA ILE A 34 -6.61 -15.88 7.34
C ILE A 34 -5.33 -15.10 7.69
N LYS A 35 -5.39 -13.76 7.77
CA LYS A 35 -4.22 -12.93 8.10
C LYS A 35 -3.78 -13.11 9.56
N ARG A 36 -4.73 -13.39 10.45
CA ARG A 36 -4.42 -13.75 11.84
C ARG A 36 -3.91 -15.19 11.91
N ARG A 37 -4.52 -16.11 11.15
CA ARG A 37 -4.08 -17.52 11.09
C ARG A 37 -2.64 -17.67 10.59
N LEU A 38 -2.15 -16.79 9.72
CA LEU A 38 -0.74 -16.75 9.32
C LEU A 38 0.23 -16.70 10.51
N TRP A 39 -0.13 -15.96 11.58
CA TRP A 39 0.68 -15.86 12.78
C TRP A 39 0.32 -16.92 13.82
N GLU A 40 -0.95 -17.26 13.95
CA GLU A 40 -1.45 -18.14 15.01
C GLU A 40 -1.29 -19.62 14.69
N VAL A 41 -1.32 -20.04 13.42
CA VAL A 41 -1.10 -21.45 13.04
C VAL A 41 0.31 -21.90 13.41
N PRO A 42 1.40 -21.20 13.03
CA PRO A 42 2.73 -21.59 13.47
C PRO A 42 2.88 -21.62 14.99
N ARG A 43 2.28 -20.65 15.70
CA ARG A 43 2.30 -20.60 17.17
C ARG A 43 1.60 -21.79 17.81
N LEU A 44 0.42 -22.15 17.31
CA LEU A 44 -0.35 -23.29 17.81
C LEU A 44 0.40 -24.60 17.57
N VAL A 45 0.98 -24.80 16.39
CA VAL A 45 1.76 -26.01 16.07
C VAL A 45 3.04 -26.08 16.91
N MET A 46 3.77 -24.97 17.06
CA MET A 46 4.95 -24.90 17.93
C MET A 46 4.61 -25.25 19.39
N LYS A 47 3.48 -24.73 19.90
CA LYS A 47 2.98 -25.05 21.24
C LYS A 47 2.65 -26.55 21.37
N ARG A 48 2.04 -27.17 20.35
CA ARG A 48 1.76 -28.63 20.33
C ARG A 48 3.04 -29.47 20.34
N PHE A 49 4.14 -28.94 19.80
CA PHE A 49 5.47 -29.56 19.86
C PHE A 49 6.26 -29.24 21.13
N GLY A 50 5.65 -28.57 22.12
CA GLY A 50 6.26 -28.28 23.41
C GLY A 50 7.13 -27.01 23.44
N TYR A 51 7.15 -26.22 22.37
CA TYR A 51 7.86 -24.95 22.36
C TYR A 51 7.03 -23.87 23.06
N LEU A 52 7.47 -23.46 24.25
CA LEU A 52 6.84 -22.35 25.01
C LEU A 52 7.45 -20.99 24.65
N THR A 53 8.73 -20.96 24.30
CA THR A 53 9.45 -19.78 23.82
C THR A 53 10.39 -20.19 22.69
N TYR A 54 10.52 -19.35 21.67
CA TYR A 54 11.40 -19.59 20.52
C TYR A 54 11.65 -18.30 19.74
N THR A 55 12.75 -18.27 19.00
CA THR A 55 13.10 -17.17 18.10
C THR A 55 12.26 -17.24 16.82
N ILE A 56 11.51 -16.19 16.51
CA ILE A 56 10.62 -16.12 15.33
C ILE A 56 11.41 -15.75 14.06
N GLY A 57 12.52 -15.01 14.19
CA GLY A 57 13.38 -14.62 13.08
C GLY A 57 14.81 -14.29 13.52
N GLY A 58 15.76 -14.46 12.60
CA GLY A 58 17.19 -14.25 12.87
C GLY A 58 17.93 -15.50 13.40
N PRO A 59 19.19 -15.35 13.83
CA PRO A 59 19.99 -16.45 14.37
C PRO A 59 19.29 -17.14 15.55
N GLY A 60 19.18 -18.48 15.50
CA GLY A 60 18.51 -19.28 16.52
C GLY A 60 17.04 -19.62 16.23
N ARG A 61 16.51 -19.27 15.05
CA ARG A 61 15.19 -19.74 14.59
C ARG A 61 15.18 -21.28 14.49
N PRO A 62 14.23 -21.99 15.12
CA PRO A 62 14.13 -23.45 15.00
C PRO A 62 13.86 -23.91 13.57
N LYS A 63 14.53 -24.98 13.11
CA LYS A 63 14.33 -25.55 11.75
C LYS A 63 12.89 -25.99 11.53
N ILE A 64 12.25 -26.60 12.53
CA ILE A 64 10.84 -26.99 12.45
C ILE A 64 9.91 -25.80 12.19
N LEU A 65 10.21 -24.61 12.70
CA LEU A 65 9.39 -23.42 12.44
C LEU A 65 9.40 -23.06 10.95
N GLU A 66 10.55 -23.07 10.30
CA GLU A 66 10.66 -22.82 8.85
C GLU A 66 9.91 -23.87 8.01
N ARG A 67 9.87 -25.12 8.48
CA ARG A 67 9.09 -26.19 7.84
C ARG A 67 7.60 -25.99 8.03
N ILE A 68 7.16 -25.57 9.22
CA ILE A 68 5.76 -25.21 9.50
C ILE A 68 5.31 -24.05 8.62
N ASP A 69 6.12 -22.99 8.51
CA ASP A 69 5.80 -21.82 7.68
C ASP A 69 5.68 -22.20 6.20
N ARG A 70 6.57 -23.06 5.69
CA ARG A 70 6.48 -23.59 4.32
C ARG A 70 5.25 -24.47 4.10
N ALA A 71 4.94 -25.35 5.06
CA ALA A 71 3.74 -26.19 4.99
C ALA A 71 2.47 -25.34 4.97
N PHE A 72 2.35 -24.35 5.85
CA PHE A 72 1.21 -23.43 5.87
C PHE A 72 1.11 -22.62 4.58
N ALA A 73 2.24 -22.08 4.10
CA ALA A 73 2.30 -21.33 2.85
C ALA A 73 1.90 -22.16 1.61
N SER A 74 1.99 -23.50 1.68
CA SER A 74 1.62 -24.40 0.59
C SER A 74 0.10 -24.66 0.50
N ILE A 75 -0.66 -24.42 1.56
CA ILE A 75 -2.12 -24.64 1.61
C ILE A 75 -2.87 -23.57 0.80
N TYR A 76 -2.31 -22.36 0.71
CA TYR A 76 -2.98 -21.18 0.17
C TYR A 76 -2.18 -20.57 -0.99
N ARG A 77 -2.85 -19.77 -1.83
CA ARG A 77 -2.11 -18.99 -2.84
C ARG A 77 -1.37 -17.87 -2.12
N LYS A 78 -0.20 -17.46 -2.64
CA LYS A 78 0.59 -16.34 -2.08
C LYS A 78 -0.25 -15.08 -1.84
N GLN A 79 -1.21 -14.80 -2.72
CA GLN A 79 -2.10 -13.64 -2.60
C GLN A 79 -3.12 -13.74 -1.45
N ASP A 80 -3.54 -14.95 -1.07
CA ASP A 80 -4.49 -15.17 0.03
C ASP A 80 -3.80 -14.94 1.39
N LEU A 81 -2.48 -15.20 1.44
CA LEU A 81 -1.62 -15.01 2.62
C LEU A 81 -0.96 -13.62 2.68
N ALA A 82 -1.15 -12.79 1.66
CA ALA A 82 -0.54 -11.48 1.62
C ALA A 82 -1.02 -10.63 2.81
N VAL A 83 -0.11 -10.35 3.75
CA VAL A 83 -0.34 -9.43 4.86
C VAL A 83 -0.47 -8.05 4.25
N GLY A 84 -1.71 -7.63 4.05
CA GLY A 84 -2.05 -6.48 3.21
C GLY A 84 -1.22 -5.23 3.50
N GLY A 85 -0.69 -4.64 2.44
CA GLY A 85 -0.18 -3.27 2.40
C GLY A 85 -0.93 -2.47 1.34
N HIS A 86 -0.78 -1.14 1.37
CA HIS A 86 -1.21 -0.30 0.27
C HIS A 86 -0.44 -0.73 -0.98
N ILE A 87 -1.18 -1.01 -2.04
CA ILE A 87 -0.63 -1.30 -3.34
C ILE A 87 -0.66 0.00 -4.13
N GLY A 88 0.50 0.37 -4.66
CA GLY A 88 0.62 1.41 -5.66
C GLY A 88 0.97 0.85 -7.03
N VAL A 89 1.13 1.76 -7.98
CA VAL A 89 1.53 1.52 -9.36
C VAL A 89 2.70 2.41 -9.71
N PHE A 90 3.64 1.82 -10.45
CA PHE A 90 4.60 2.53 -11.27
C PHE A 90 4.32 2.18 -12.73
N MET A 91 4.31 3.18 -13.61
CA MET A 91 4.16 2.96 -15.04
C MET A 91 5.52 3.12 -15.72
N TYR A 92 6.03 2.03 -16.27
CA TYR A 92 7.20 2.05 -17.13
C TYR A 92 6.75 1.99 -18.59
N ARG A 93 6.92 3.10 -19.32
CA ARG A 93 6.42 3.31 -20.68
C ARG A 93 4.89 3.20 -20.74
N ASP A 94 4.36 2.01 -20.90
CA ASP A 94 2.93 1.68 -20.91
C ASP A 94 2.61 0.42 -20.08
N ILE A 95 3.59 -0.12 -19.34
CA ILE A 95 3.41 -1.29 -18.48
C ILE A 95 3.19 -0.82 -17.04
N PHE A 96 2.13 -1.32 -16.42
CA PHE A 96 1.82 -1.05 -15.02
C PHE A 96 2.45 -2.12 -14.15
N ALA A 97 3.42 -1.71 -13.33
CA ALA A 97 4.06 -2.54 -12.34
C ALA A 97 3.49 -2.24 -10.97
N ARG A 98 3.21 -3.31 -10.21
CA ARG A 98 2.73 -3.21 -8.85
C ARG A 98 3.87 -2.78 -7.92
N ILE A 99 3.67 -1.73 -7.14
CA ILE A 99 4.52 -1.41 -5.99
C ILE A 99 3.92 -2.08 -4.74
N ALA A 100 4.72 -2.90 -4.06
CA ALA A 100 4.37 -3.55 -2.80
C ALA A 100 5.37 -3.13 -1.72
N VAL A 101 4.95 -2.20 -0.86
CA VAL A 101 5.77 -1.75 0.26
C VAL A 101 5.83 -2.85 1.31
N PRO A 102 7.04 -3.31 1.72
CA PRO A 102 7.17 -4.38 2.69
C PRO A 102 6.63 -3.92 4.04
N HIS A 103 6.14 -4.84 4.87
CA HIS A 103 5.85 -4.54 6.27
C HIS A 103 7.08 -4.88 7.10
N VAL A 104 7.68 -3.88 7.73
CA VAL A 104 8.95 -4.00 8.46
C VAL A 104 8.81 -3.38 9.85
N PHE A 105 9.52 -3.95 10.82
CA PHE A 105 9.58 -3.45 12.19
C PHE A 105 10.99 -2.94 12.49
N GLY A 106 11.08 -1.81 13.19
CA GLY A 106 12.36 -1.17 13.53
C GLY A 106 12.94 -0.33 12.39
N THR A 107 14.25 -0.08 12.43
CA THR A 107 14.98 0.67 11.41
C THR A 107 15.59 -0.30 10.41
N VAL A 108 15.19 -0.21 9.14
CA VAL A 108 15.71 -1.06 8.06
C VAL A 108 15.99 -0.23 6.81
N SER A 109 16.97 -0.67 6.02
CA SER A 109 17.19 -0.14 4.68
C SER A 109 16.28 -0.91 3.71
N ILE A 110 15.45 -0.19 2.95
CA ILE A 110 14.57 -0.80 1.94
C ILE A 110 15.13 -0.47 0.56
N ASN A 111 15.25 -1.49 -0.28
CA ASN A 111 15.58 -1.33 -1.69
C ASN A 111 14.29 -1.22 -2.52
N PRO A 112 13.94 -0.05 -3.10
CA PRO A 112 12.72 0.10 -3.90
C PRO A 112 12.61 -0.88 -5.07
N PHE A 113 13.75 -1.27 -5.67
CA PHE A 113 13.80 -2.19 -6.81
C PHE A 113 13.40 -3.62 -6.46
N GLU A 114 13.45 -4.00 -5.18
CA GLU A 114 12.97 -5.29 -4.69
C GLU A 114 11.47 -5.28 -4.35
N CYS A 115 10.86 -4.10 -4.36
CA CYS A 115 9.48 -3.87 -3.93
C CYS A 115 8.52 -3.64 -5.11
N ILE A 116 8.96 -3.91 -6.34
CA ILE A 116 8.21 -3.65 -7.56
C ILE A 116 8.15 -4.90 -8.45
N ASP A 117 6.98 -5.12 -9.06
CA ASP A 117 6.72 -6.24 -9.96
C ASP A 117 7.20 -5.91 -11.39
N LEU A 118 8.52 -5.87 -11.57
CA LEU A 118 9.21 -5.72 -12.86
C LEU A 118 10.19 -6.86 -13.07
N THR A 119 10.42 -7.21 -14.34
CA THR A 119 11.46 -8.19 -14.70
C THR A 119 12.86 -7.65 -14.40
N PRO A 120 13.84 -8.53 -14.13
CA PRO A 120 15.23 -8.10 -13.95
C PRO A 120 15.81 -7.30 -15.12
N VAL A 121 15.34 -7.57 -16.35
CA VAL A 121 15.77 -6.81 -17.54
C VAL A 121 15.19 -5.40 -17.52
N GLN A 122 13.90 -5.23 -17.21
CA GLN A 122 13.28 -3.91 -17.08
C GLN A 122 13.95 -3.07 -16.00
N LEU A 123 14.23 -3.68 -14.84
CA LEU A 123 14.93 -3.00 -13.74
C LEU A 123 16.32 -2.52 -14.16
N ARG A 124 17.09 -3.34 -14.89
CA ARG A 124 18.40 -2.92 -15.42
C ARG A 124 18.30 -1.75 -16.40
N ILE A 125 17.27 -1.74 -17.25
CA ILE A 125 17.06 -0.62 -18.19
C ILE A 125 16.72 0.66 -17.42
N ILE A 126 15.79 0.59 -16.46
CA ILE A 126 15.44 1.75 -15.60
C ILE A 126 16.67 2.26 -14.85
N GLN A 127 17.51 1.37 -14.33
CA GLN A 127 18.76 1.75 -13.64
C GLN A 127 19.79 2.43 -14.56
N SER A 128 19.67 2.25 -15.89
CA SER A 128 20.50 2.95 -16.88
C SER A 128 19.91 4.30 -17.33
N GLU A 129 18.68 4.61 -16.92
CA GLU A 129 17.92 5.81 -17.30
C GLU A 129 17.63 6.64 -16.03
N PRO A 130 18.47 7.64 -15.67
CA PRO A 130 18.37 8.34 -14.39
C PRO A 130 16.99 8.92 -14.09
N GLU A 131 16.29 9.42 -15.11
CA GLU A 131 14.95 10.01 -14.95
C GLU A 131 13.88 8.97 -14.57
N GLU A 132 13.93 7.78 -15.17
CA GLU A 132 13.02 6.68 -14.85
C GLU A 132 13.34 6.10 -13.46
N MET A 133 14.62 6.05 -13.10
CA MET A 133 15.04 5.66 -11.75
C MET A 133 14.51 6.64 -10.70
N GLU A 134 14.68 7.95 -10.91
CA GLU A 134 14.16 8.98 -10.01
C GLU A 134 12.63 8.90 -9.90
N LEU A 135 11.92 8.69 -11.02
CA LEU A 135 10.46 8.52 -11.03
C LEU A 135 10.03 7.30 -10.20
N LEU A 136 10.70 6.16 -10.38
CA LEU A 136 10.41 4.93 -9.63
C LEU A 136 10.58 5.14 -8.13
N ILE A 137 11.66 5.81 -7.73
CA ILE A 137 11.92 6.13 -6.33
C ILE A 137 10.86 7.11 -5.80
N ASP A 138 10.51 8.16 -6.55
CA ASP A 138 9.45 9.11 -6.18
C ASP A 138 8.12 8.39 -5.92
N GLN A 139 7.73 7.47 -6.82
CA GLN A 139 6.49 6.70 -6.69
C GLN A 139 6.56 5.69 -5.55
N PHE A 140 7.69 5.02 -5.36
CA PHE A 140 7.87 4.13 -4.21
C PHE A 140 7.72 4.90 -2.89
N SER A 141 8.35 6.06 -2.76
CA SER A 141 8.25 6.91 -1.57
C SER A 141 6.81 7.35 -1.30
N ASP A 142 6.07 7.78 -2.33
CA ASP A 142 4.67 8.17 -2.19
C ASP A 142 3.81 7.00 -1.66
N VAL A 143 3.99 5.80 -2.22
CA VAL A 143 3.25 4.60 -1.80
C VAL A 143 3.64 4.17 -0.37
N ALA A 144 4.92 4.30 -0.01
CA ALA A 144 5.42 4.03 1.34
C ALA A 144 4.85 5.01 2.37
N ASP A 145 4.83 6.32 2.05
CA ASP A 145 4.22 7.34 2.89
C ASP A 145 2.74 7.06 3.12
N ILE A 146 1.99 6.65 2.09
CA ILE A 146 0.59 6.26 2.25
C ILE A 146 0.46 5.02 3.13
N GLN A 147 1.28 3.99 2.89
CA GLN A 147 1.21 2.74 3.64
C GLN A 147 1.45 2.94 5.13
N TYR A 148 2.52 3.63 5.51
CA TYR A 148 2.91 3.82 6.90
C TYR A 148 2.24 5.03 7.54
N GLY A 149 2.17 6.16 6.83
CA GLY A 149 1.61 7.40 7.37
C GLY A 149 0.12 7.31 7.70
N THR A 150 -0.65 6.49 6.97
CA THR A 150 -2.06 6.24 7.34
C THR A 150 -2.24 5.41 8.61
N GLN A 151 -1.21 4.65 9.02
CA GLN A 151 -1.20 3.90 10.27
C GLN A 151 -0.68 4.75 11.44
N GLU A 152 0.04 5.83 11.13
CA GLU A 152 0.77 6.68 12.08
C GLU A 152 0.29 8.13 12.02
N ILE A 153 -1.01 8.32 11.77
CA ILE A 153 -1.63 9.64 11.83
C ILE A 153 -1.45 10.22 13.24
N LYS A 154 -1.00 11.48 13.30
CA LYS A 154 -0.75 12.19 14.55
C LYS A 154 -2.01 12.23 15.43
N SER A 155 -1.81 12.07 16.74
CA SER A 155 -2.90 11.99 17.73
C SER A 155 -3.98 13.09 17.61
N PRO A 156 -3.65 14.37 17.37
CA PRO A 156 -4.68 15.40 17.18
C PRO A 156 -5.60 15.13 15.98
N PHE A 157 -5.05 14.65 14.87
CA PHE A 157 -5.82 14.36 13.65
C PHE A 157 -6.54 13.01 13.72
N ALA A 158 -5.93 12.00 14.33
CA ALA A 158 -6.53 10.67 14.48
C ALA A 158 -7.86 10.68 15.26
N LYS A 159 -8.04 11.68 16.15
CA LYS A 159 -9.27 11.91 16.91
C LYS A 159 -10.39 12.54 16.10
N ILE A 160 -10.08 13.12 14.92
CA ILE A 160 -11.07 13.70 14.03
C ILE A 160 -11.58 12.59 13.11
N GLU A 161 -12.80 12.12 13.38
CA GLU A 161 -13.43 11.02 12.61
C GLU A 161 -13.37 11.26 11.09
N LEU A 162 -13.65 12.48 10.64
CA LEU A 162 -13.62 12.86 9.23
C LEU A 162 -12.25 12.65 8.59
N VAL A 163 -11.16 12.92 9.31
CA VAL A 163 -9.80 12.71 8.80
C VAL A 163 -9.58 11.22 8.56
N SER A 164 -9.84 10.41 9.59
CA SER A 164 -9.67 8.95 9.54
C SER A 164 -10.55 8.29 8.48
N ARG A 165 -11.81 8.72 8.36
CA ARG A 165 -12.75 8.22 7.34
C ARG A 165 -12.31 8.60 5.93
N TYR A 166 -12.04 9.87 5.67
CA TYR A 166 -11.68 10.31 4.32
C TYR A 166 -10.34 9.76 3.86
N ILE A 167 -9.32 9.70 4.72
CA ILE A 167 -8.04 9.13 4.33
C ILE A 167 -8.09 7.61 4.15
N GLY A 168 -8.89 6.91 4.97
CA GLY A 168 -9.15 5.49 4.80
C GLY A 168 -9.83 5.19 3.46
N LEU A 169 -10.84 5.97 3.09
CA LEU A 169 -11.52 5.86 1.79
C LEU A 169 -10.61 6.27 0.62
N ALA A 170 -9.80 7.32 0.78
CA ALA A 170 -8.84 7.72 -0.25
C ALA A 170 -7.85 6.58 -0.55
N ARG A 171 -7.28 5.97 0.50
CA ARG A 171 -6.39 4.81 0.39
C ARG A 171 -7.10 3.61 -0.25
N LEU A 172 -8.35 3.34 0.10
CA LEU A 172 -9.16 2.28 -0.50
C LEU A 172 -9.32 2.48 -2.01
N HIS A 173 -9.73 3.67 -2.43
CA HIS A 173 -9.92 3.98 -3.85
C HIS A 173 -8.61 3.96 -4.64
N LEU A 174 -7.52 4.44 -4.06
CA LEU A 174 -6.22 4.38 -4.70
C LEU A 174 -5.70 2.94 -4.84
N HIS A 175 -5.98 2.09 -3.85
CA HIS A 175 -5.71 0.65 -3.93
C HIS A 175 -6.53 0.00 -5.06
N ALA A 176 -7.82 0.36 -5.18
CA ALA A 176 -8.69 -0.13 -6.25
C ALA A 176 -8.17 0.31 -7.64
N ALA A 177 -7.77 1.58 -7.80
CA ALA A 177 -7.18 2.08 -9.03
C ALA A 177 -5.93 1.27 -9.43
N SER A 178 -5.05 1.01 -8.46
CA SER A 178 -3.85 0.22 -8.66
C SER A 178 -4.15 -1.21 -9.09
N ALA A 179 -5.09 -1.88 -8.41
CA ALA A 179 -5.51 -3.23 -8.74
C ALA A 179 -6.13 -3.34 -10.15
N ILE A 180 -6.91 -2.34 -10.57
CA ILE A 180 -7.51 -2.27 -11.91
C ILE A 180 -6.41 -2.20 -12.98
N LEU A 181 -5.42 -1.31 -12.79
CA LEU A 181 -4.32 -1.15 -13.74
C LEU A 181 -3.44 -2.40 -13.83
N THR A 182 -3.04 -2.97 -12.70
CA THR A 182 -2.16 -4.15 -12.69
C THR A 182 -2.89 -5.43 -13.11
N GLY A 183 -4.22 -5.46 -12.99
CA GLY A 183 -5.06 -6.59 -13.42
C GLY A 183 -5.43 -6.57 -14.91
N GLY A 184 -5.10 -5.51 -15.64
CA GLY A 184 -5.44 -5.38 -17.06
C GLY A 184 -6.94 -5.18 -17.33
N TYR A 185 -7.69 -4.65 -16.35
CA TYR A 185 -9.11 -4.37 -16.46
C TYR A 185 -9.38 -3.00 -17.13
N ASP A 186 -10.66 -2.67 -17.35
CA ASP A 186 -11.06 -1.41 -17.96
C ASP A 186 -10.57 -0.18 -17.17
N TYR A 187 -9.75 0.64 -17.83
CA TYR A 187 -9.08 1.79 -17.22
C TYR A 187 -10.02 2.89 -16.74
N ARG A 188 -11.27 2.93 -17.20
CA ARG A 188 -12.27 3.88 -16.68
C ARG A 188 -12.52 3.68 -15.19
N GLY A 189 -12.45 2.45 -14.71
CA GLY A 189 -12.56 2.14 -13.29
C GLY A 189 -11.38 2.70 -12.48
N ALA A 190 -10.18 2.69 -13.05
CA ALA A 190 -8.99 3.28 -12.42
C ALA A 190 -9.10 4.80 -12.37
N VAL A 191 -9.54 5.44 -13.48
CA VAL A 191 -9.79 6.89 -13.52
C VAL A 191 -10.80 7.30 -12.44
N GLN A 192 -11.95 6.65 -12.38
CA GLN A 192 -12.98 6.96 -11.38
C GLN A 192 -12.45 6.82 -9.95
N SER A 193 -11.73 5.73 -9.68
CA SER A 193 -11.17 5.47 -8.36
C SER A 193 -10.10 6.51 -8.00
N SER A 194 -9.24 6.92 -8.93
CA SER A 194 -8.25 7.97 -8.71
C SER A 194 -8.86 9.34 -8.43
N LEU A 195 -9.92 9.72 -9.16
CA LEU A 195 -10.60 11.00 -8.92
C LEU A 195 -11.23 11.04 -7.52
N LEU A 196 -11.86 9.94 -7.09
CA LEU A 196 -12.39 9.81 -5.73
C LEU A 196 -11.28 9.86 -4.68
N ALA A 197 -10.17 9.16 -4.90
CA ALA A 197 -9.04 9.15 -3.97
C ALA A 197 -8.44 10.56 -3.77
N ASN A 198 -8.27 11.31 -4.87
CA ASN A 198 -7.82 12.70 -4.85
C ASN A 198 -8.77 13.58 -4.01
N GLU A 199 -10.06 13.55 -4.37
CA GLU A 199 -11.08 14.35 -3.69
C GLU A 199 -11.12 14.07 -2.18
N LEU A 200 -11.12 12.79 -1.80
CA LEU A 200 -11.18 12.36 -0.41
C LEU A 200 -9.92 12.74 0.37
N ALA A 201 -8.73 12.63 -0.22
CA ALA A 201 -7.49 13.05 0.45
C ALA A 201 -7.50 14.56 0.75
N LEU A 202 -7.90 15.39 -0.23
CA LEU A 202 -7.99 16.83 -0.01
C LEU A 202 -9.10 17.19 1.02
N LYS A 203 -10.22 16.45 1.02
CA LYS A 203 -11.24 16.60 2.08
C LYS A 203 -10.72 16.20 3.47
N ALA A 204 -9.87 15.19 3.56
CA ALA A 204 -9.19 14.84 4.82
C ALA A 204 -8.31 16.00 5.31
N GLY A 205 -7.55 16.64 4.40
CA GLY A 205 -6.77 17.83 4.74
C GLY A 205 -7.62 19.02 5.17
N ALA A 206 -8.76 19.27 4.53
CA ALA A 206 -9.69 20.30 4.96
C ALA A 206 -10.28 20.00 6.35
N ALA A 207 -10.66 18.75 6.62
CA ALA A 207 -11.16 18.33 7.93
C ALA A 207 -10.10 18.46 9.03
N ALA A 208 -8.83 18.15 8.73
CA ALA A 208 -7.72 18.34 9.65
C ALA A 208 -7.48 19.82 10.01
N ASN A 209 -7.93 20.74 9.14
CA ASN A 209 -7.94 22.18 9.38
C ASN A 209 -9.26 22.68 10.02
N GLY A 210 -10.04 21.78 10.61
CA GLY A 210 -11.19 22.12 11.46
C GLY A 210 -12.53 22.27 10.74
N LEU A 211 -12.62 21.94 9.45
CA LEU A 211 -13.86 22.06 8.68
C LEU A 211 -14.76 20.84 8.92
N SER A 212 -16.04 21.10 9.17
CA SER A 212 -17.08 20.05 9.21
C SER A 212 -17.42 19.54 7.81
N GLU A 213 -18.01 18.35 7.72
CA GLU A 213 -18.46 17.75 6.46
C GLU A 213 -19.42 18.66 5.68
N GLY A 214 -20.32 19.36 6.39
CA GLY A 214 -21.23 20.34 5.77
C GLY A 214 -20.50 21.54 5.16
N GLN A 215 -19.48 22.07 5.84
CA GLN A 215 -18.64 23.16 5.33
C GLN A 215 -17.82 22.71 4.12
N ILE A 216 -17.19 21.54 4.20
CA ILE A 216 -16.42 20.93 3.10
C ILE A 216 -17.30 20.78 1.85
N LYS A 217 -18.51 20.23 2.01
CA LYS A 217 -19.45 20.06 0.90
C LYS A 217 -19.88 21.39 0.29
N LYS A 218 -20.17 22.40 1.12
CA LYS A 218 -20.62 23.73 0.66
C LYS A 218 -19.50 24.51 -0.05
N MET A 219 -18.28 24.44 0.47
CA MET A 219 -17.15 25.24 -0.02
C MET A 219 -16.48 24.63 -1.25
N PHE A 220 -16.33 23.31 -1.26
CA PHE A 220 -15.53 22.63 -2.29
C PHE A 220 -16.37 21.71 -3.14
N ASN A 221 -17.35 21.00 -2.58
CA ASN A 221 -18.09 19.94 -3.26
C ASN A 221 -17.14 18.94 -3.98
N HIS A 222 -16.90 19.12 -5.29
CA HIS A 222 -15.97 18.33 -6.13
C HIS A 222 -14.77 19.16 -6.67
N ASP A 223 -14.60 20.41 -6.21
CA ASP A 223 -13.51 21.30 -6.59
C ASP A 223 -12.24 21.00 -5.76
N ALA A 224 -11.42 20.11 -6.30
CA ALA A 224 -10.12 19.75 -5.73
C ALA A 224 -9.15 20.95 -5.64
N SER A 225 -9.18 21.87 -6.61
CA SER A 225 -8.25 23.01 -6.64
C SER A 225 -8.49 23.95 -5.47
N SER A 226 -9.76 24.26 -5.19
CA SER A 226 -10.13 25.11 -4.06
C SER A 226 -9.80 24.45 -2.72
N ALA A 227 -10.00 23.14 -2.59
CA ALA A 227 -9.60 22.40 -1.39
C ALA A 227 -8.07 22.44 -1.18
N ALA A 228 -7.28 22.20 -2.24
CA ALA A 228 -5.82 22.27 -2.18
C ALA A 228 -5.31 23.65 -1.74
N ARG A 229 -5.90 24.73 -2.26
CA ARG A 229 -5.52 26.10 -1.86
C ARG A 229 -5.85 26.40 -0.40
N LEU A 230 -6.99 25.91 0.12
CA LEU A 230 -7.32 26.06 1.54
C LEU A 230 -6.30 25.31 2.43
N ILE A 231 -5.93 24.10 2.05
CA ILE A 231 -4.93 23.31 2.78
C ILE A 231 -3.58 24.03 2.81
N ALA A 232 -3.10 24.51 1.65
CA ALA A 232 -1.83 25.21 1.54
C ALA A 232 -1.77 26.49 2.38
N ALA A 233 -2.90 27.16 2.59
CA ALA A 233 -2.97 28.34 3.47
C ALA A 233 -2.68 28.00 4.95
N HIS A 234 -2.88 26.74 5.37
CA HIS A 234 -2.62 26.29 6.73
C HIS A 234 -1.34 25.44 6.85
N TRP A 235 -0.92 24.79 5.76
CA TRP A 235 0.24 23.89 5.72
C TRP A 235 1.35 24.48 4.84
N SER A 236 2.29 25.19 5.46
CA SER A 236 3.32 25.96 4.75
C SER A 236 4.26 25.12 3.88
N SER A 237 4.46 23.84 4.20
CA SER A 237 5.29 22.92 3.39
C SER A 237 4.49 22.04 2.45
N PHE A 238 3.20 22.32 2.22
CA PHE A 238 2.37 21.61 1.25
C PHE A 238 2.76 22.06 -0.18
N ASP A 239 3.13 21.11 -1.04
CA ASP A 239 3.53 21.39 -2.43
C ASP A 239 2.29 21.71 -3.31
N LEU A 240 1.69 22.88 -3.07
CA LEU A 240 0.48 23.35 -3.75
C LEU A 240 0.68 23.39 -5.27
N ASP A 241 1.82 23.89 -5.74
CA ASP A 241 2.07 24.06 -7.17
C ASP A 241 2.05 22.72 -7.88
N ARG A 242 2.70 21.69 -7.32
CA ARG A 242 2.67 20.34 -7.90
C ARG A 242 1.29 19.71 -7.81
N VAL A 243 0.61 19.86 -6.68
CA VAL A 243 -0.77 19.37 -6.51
C VAL A 243 -1.70 19.98 -7.55
N LEU A 244 -1.63 21.29 -7.79
CA LEU A 244 -2.44 21.97 -8.81
C LEU A 244 -2.09 21.51 -10.23
N ARG A 245 -0.81 21.27 -10.54
CA ARG A 245 -0.41 20.70 -11.84
C ARG A 245 -1.01 19.31 -12.05
N VAL A 246 -1.00 18.44 -11.03
CA VAL A 246 -1.64 17.12 -11.10
C VAL A 246 -3.15 17.24 -11.24
N ILE A 247 -3.81 18.13 -10.50
CA ILE A 247 -5.26 18.34 -10.61
C ILE A 247 -5.64 18.80 -12.02
N ALA A 248 -4.82 19.67 -12.64
CA ALA A 248 -5.08 20.18 -13.98
C ALA A 248 -5.04 19.09 -15.08
N THR A 249 -4.34 17.97 -14.86
CA THR A 249 -4.32 16.84 -15.80
C THR A 249 -5.50 15.87 -15.62
N GLN A 250 -6.36 16.08 -14.62
CA GLN A 250 -7.46 15.17 -14.32
C GLN A 250 -8.62 15.36 -15.31
N PRO A 251 -9.19 14.27 -15.86
CA PRO A 251 -10.34 14.37 -16.74
C PRO A 251 -11.58 14.82 -15.97
N GLN A 252 -12.49 15.56 -16.62
CA GLN A 252 -13.76 15.92 -16.01
C GLN A 252 -14.64 14.68 -15.79
N TYR A 253 -14.91 14.37 -14.53
CA TYR A 253 -15.54 13.13 -14.05
C TYR A 253 -16.85 12.74 -14.77
N VAL A 254 -17.75 13.70 -15.00
CA VAL A 254 -19.09 13.45 -15.56
C VAL A 254 -19.02 13.10 -17.05
N LEU A 255 -18.09 13.70 -17.80
CA LEU A 255 -17.97 13.51 -19.24
C LEU A 255 -17.31 12.17 -19.58
N ASN A 256 -16.36 11.71 -18.76
CA ASN A 256 -15.57 10.52 -19.06
C ASN A 256 -16.35 9.20 -18.88
N ARG A 257 -17.37 9.15 -18.01
CA ARG A 257 -18.15 7.93 -17.75
C ARG A 257 -18.97 7.45 -18.94
N TYR A 258 -19.40 8.39 -19.78
CA TYR A 258 -20.24 8.14 -20.97
C TYR A 258 -19.48 8.35 -22.28
N ALA A 259 -18.16 8.60 -22.22
CA ALA A 259 -17.35 8.79 -23.42
C ALA A 259 -17.28 7.49 -24.23
N ALA A 260 -17.46 7.61 -25.55
CA ALA A 260 -17.35 6.48 -26.48
C ALA A 260 -15.91 5.95 -26.61
N THR A 261 -14.92 6.77 -26.27
CA THR A 261 -13.49 6.47 -26.36
C THR A 261 -12.90 6.23 -24.98
N GLN A 262 -12.14 5.13 -24.83
CA GLN A 262 -11.38 4.88 -23.61
C GLN A 262 -10.19 5.84 -23.47
N PRO A 263 -9.82 6.24 -22.25
CA PRO A 263 -8.61 7.02 -22.02
C PRO A 263 -7.37 6.20 -22.39
N GLN A 264 -6.35 6.87 -22.94
CA GLN A 264 -5.08 6.22 -23.30
C GLN A 264 -4.41 5.65 -22.06
N ARG A 265 -3.82 4.46 -22.20
CA ARG A 265 -3.17 3.73 -21.11
C ARG A 265 -2.14 4.60 -20.37
N ARG A 266 -1.32 5.33 -21.13
CA ARG A 266 -0.29 6.24 -20.60
C ARG A 266 -0.89 7.36 -19.74
N ASP A 267 -1.95 7.99 -20.21
CA ASP A 267 -2.61 9.11 -19.51
C ASP A 267 -3.20 8.63 -18.18
N VAL A 268 -3.81 7.44 -18.18
CA VAL A 268 -4.35 6.84 -16.95
C VAL A 268 -3.22 6.49 -15.98
N GLY A 269 -2.10 5.96 -16.46
CA GLY A 269 -0.94 5.69 -15.61
C GLY A 269 -0.41 6.95 -14.92
N HIS A 270 -0.24 8.05 -15.68
CA HIS A 270 0.17 9.32 -15.12
C HIS A 270 -0.87 9.90 -14.15
N LEU A 271 -2.17 9.75 -14.43
CA LEU A 271 -3.23 10.13 -13.51
C LEU A 271 -3.12 9.37 -12.18
N VAL A 272 -3.00 8.04 -12.20
CA VAL A 272 -2.92 7.24 -10.97
C VAL A 272 -1.68 7.62 -10.17
N MET A 273 -0.51 7.65 -10.81
CA MET A 273 0.75 8.05 -10.16
C MET A 273 0.70 9.50 -9.63
N GLY A 274 0.03 10.41 -10.33
CA GLY A 274 -0.21 11.77 -9.86
C GLY A 274 -1.08 11.81 -8.59
N VAL A 275 -2.14 11.01 -8.56
CA VAL A 275 -2.99 10.91 -7.36
C VAL A 275 -2.26 10.23 -6.20
N GLN A 276 -1.38 9.24 -6.45
CA GLN A 276 -0.50 8.70 -5.40
C GLN A 276 0.30 9.80 -4.73
N PHE A 277 0.87 10.71 -5.52
CA PHE A 277 1.55 11.88 -4.98
C PHE A 277 0.61 12.75 -4.12
N ILE A 278 -0.58 13.14 -4.61
CA ILE A 278 -1.50 14.00 -3.82
C ILE A 278 -1.90 13.33 -2.49
N VAL A 279 -2.26 12.04 -2.52
CA VAL A 279 -2.62 11.32 -1.29
C VAL A 279 -1.43 11.25 -0.36
N SER A 280 -0.23 10.94 -0.86
CA SER A 280 0.99 10.91 -0.05
C SER A 280 1.30 12.28 0.57
N GLU A 281 1.12 13.36 -0.19
CA GLU A 281 1.39 14.72 0.27
C GLU A 281 0.48 15.07 1.43
N VAL A 282 -0.83 14.80 1.33
CA VAL A 282 -1.74 14.97 2.48
C VAL A 282 -1.31 14.11 3.67
N VAL A 283 -0.95 12.84 3.44
CA VAL A 283 -0.55 11.92 4.51
C VAL A 283 0.74 12.37 5.23
N ARG A 284 1.71 12.95 4.53
CA ARG A 284 2.93 13.52 5.13
C ARG A 284 2.62 14.64 6.13
N HIS A 285 1.58 15.43 5.89
CA HIS A 285 1.14 16.48 6.81
C HIS A 285 0.31 15.93 7.98
N LEU A 286 -0.39 14.82 7.77
CA LEU A 286 -1.17 14.15 8.82
C LEU A 286 -0.32 13.24 9.73
N SER A 287 0.90 12.89 9.32
CA SER A 287 1.82 11.98 10.02
C SER A 287 3.22 12.59 10.17
N ASP A 288 4.17 11.83 10.71
CA ASP A 288 5.61 12.19 10.69
C ASP A 288 6.38 11.41 9.60
N ARG A 289 5.68 10.68 8.73
CA ARG A 289 6.29 9.86 7.68
C ARG A 289 6.62 10.72 6.46
N ASP A 290 7.86 10.60 6.01
CA ASP A 290 8.37 11.20 4.77
C ASP A 290 9.55 10.37 4.24
N PHE A 291 9.25 9.27 3.56
CA PHE A 291 10.25 8.37 2.96
C PHE A 291 11.15 9.08 1.96
N ARG A 292 10.68 10.17 1.35
CA ARG A 292 11.46 10.93 0.38
C ARG A 292 12.63 11.66 1.04
N LYS A 293 12.46 12.24 2.24
CA LYS A 293 13.53 12.93 2.96
C LYS A 293 14.71 12.03 3.32
N ASP A 294 14.48 10.72 3.40
CA ASP A 294 15.47 9.74 3.80
C ASP A 294 16.23 9.10 2.62
N ILE A 295 15.92 9.47 1.37
CA ILE A 295 16.64 8.99 0.19
C ILE A 295 18.11 9.44 0.22
N ARG A 296 19.02 8.53 -0.13
CA ARG A 296 20.47 8.78 -0.20
C ARG A 296 21.06 8.20 -1.51
N PRO A 297 21.77 9.00 -2.33
CA PRO A 297 21.92 10.46 -2.23
C PRO A 297 20.59 11.18 -2.52
N PRO A 298 20.34 12.36 -1.92
CA PRO A 298 19.14 13.12 -2.19
C PRO A 298 19.14 13.64 -3.63
N PHE A 299 17.96 13.69 -4.26
CA PHE A 299 17.76 14.31 -5.57
C PHE A 299 16.46 15.13 -5.59
N ALA A 300 16.41 16.12 -6.47
CA ALA A 300 15.26 17.03 -6.57
C ALA A 300 14.04 16.31 -7.15
N ARG A 301 12.86 16.54 -6.57
CA ARG A 301 11.61 15.97 -7.09
C ARG A 301 11.25 16.57 -8.44
N ARG A 302 11.16 15.73 -9.46
CA ARG A 302 10.71 16.10 -10.81
C ARG A 302 9.30 15.59 -11.11
N TYR A 303 8.89 14.44 -10.57
CA TYR A 303 7.59 13.83 -10.87
C TYR A 303 6.64 13.85 -9.67
N PRO A 304 5.30 13.95 -9.84
CA PRO A 304 4.59 14.27 -11.08
C PRO A 304 4.73 15.76 -11.39
N ALA A 305 5.10 16.09 -12.62
CA ALA A 305 5.31 17.43 -13.18
C ALA A 305 6.63 18.16 -12.90
#